data_AF-A0A1E1WTD4-F1
#
_entry.id   AF-A0A1E1WTD4-F1
#
_cell.length_a   1.000
_cell.length_b   1.000
_cell.length_c   1.000
_cell.angle_alpha   90.00
_cell.angle_beta   90.00
_cell.angle_gamma   90.00
#
_symmetry.space_group_name_H-M   'P 1'
#
loop_
_entity.id
_entity.type
_entity.pdbx_description
1 polymer ?
#
loop_
_entity_poly.entity_id
_entity_poly.type
_entity_poly.pdbx_seq_one_letter_code
_entity_poly.pdbx_strand_id
1 'polypeptide(L)'
;MMQVVEELNTLRLDVLDEDWVQGIYYSEFLEFGEFPSEYESILESLETRTVFKNIMRAIDNWLSSDEPGNEEKSWATLSHHIPHQKLLAVLAYFIDYGTKNILTKEYRNNALLASRVYYKFLSISGYKAYHIYHSQLFAQSLACLGYPKALCEHEDNYYNRQDLTAEVNSIIKELRFFVLDLRVIIESLQLNPSDMNFEDILANLVDVTGGAIVNKLHVDKIEFAKIAQVIYEIIDILICDANGEPNASAIQLLFKTIVPKLVAASVDSKNANNLVRASYVTYSGLLLSRYGKAALPAYVMLLQHLCHNLDGLVSQIDMRTLK
;
A
#
# COMPACT_ATOMS: atom_id res chain seq x y z
N MET A 1 -22.77 -0.85 -16.52
CA MET A 1 -22.00 -2.06 -16.90
C MET A 1 -21.36 -1.90 -18.28
N MET A 2 -22.13 -1.61 -19.34
CA MET A 2 -21.60 -1.47 -20.72
C MET A 2 -20.37 -0.55 -20.83
N GLN A 3 -20.42 0.64 -20.21
CA GLN A 3 -19.27 1.56 -20.18
C GLN A 3 -18.02 0.94 -19.52
N VAL A 4 -18.17 0.12 -18.47
CA VAL A 4 -17.03 -0.56 -17.83
C VAL A 4 -16.38 -1.54 -18.79
N VAL A 5 -17.19 -2.30 -19.53
CA VAL A 5 -16.71 -3.27 -20.53
C VAL A 5 -16.04 -2.57 -21.71
N GLU A 6 -16.53 -1.39 -22.13
CA GLU A 6 -15.92 -0.60 -23.20
C GLU A 6 -14.51 -0.09 -22.81
N GLU A 7 -14.38 0.50 -21.63
CA GLU A 7 -13.08 0.97 -21.11
C GLU A 7 -12.13 -0.24 -20.87
N LEU A 8 -12.69 -1.32 -20.30
CA LEU A 8 -12.33 -2.74 -20.48
C LEU A 8 -11.47 -3.07 -21.71
N ASN A 9 -12.18 -3.08 -22.83
CA ASN A 9 -11.69 -3.56 -24.10
C ASN A 9 -10.61 -2.66 -24.71
N THR A 10 -10.46 -1.42 -24.21
CA THR A 10 -9.37 -0.52 -24.63
C THR A 10 -7.99 -1.09 -24.27
N LEU A 11 -7.90 -1.92 -23.21
CA LEU A 11 -6.68 -2.62 -22.82
C LEU A 11 -6.31 -3.80 -23.73
N ARG A 12 -7.16 -4.16 -24.71
CA ARG A 12 -6.91 -5.23 -25.70
C ARG A 12 -6.41 -6.54 -25.07
N LEU A 13 -7.05 -6.95 -23.98
CA LEU A 13 -6.73 -8.18 -23.25
C LEU A 13 -6.91 -9.44 -24.11
N ASP A 14 -7.63 -9.34 -25.23
CA ASP A 14 -7.77 -10.38 -26.24
C ASP A 14 -6.44 -10.79 -26.90
N VAL A 15 -5.48 -9.87 -26.99
CA VAL A 15 -4.18 -10.08 -27.64
C VAL A 15 -3.11 -10.60 -26.66
N LEU A 16 -3.36 -10.51 -25.36
CA LEU A 16 -2.39 -10.90 -24.35
C LEU A 16 -2.21 -12.43 -24.34
N ASP A 17 -0.96 -12.87 -24.39
CA ASP A 17 -0.57 -14.29 -24.35
C ASP A 17 -1.07 -14.98 -23.08
N GLU A 18 -1.75 -16.10 -23.24
CA GLU A 18 -2.29 -16.89 -22.13
C GLU A 18 -1.17 -17.55 -21.32
N ASP A 19 -0.10 -18.01 -21.97
CA ASP A 19 1.01 -18.69 -21.27
C ASP A 19 1.73 -17.71 -20.34
N TRP A 20 1.87 -16.44 -20.76
CA TRP A 20 2.41 -15.37 -19.93
C TRP A 20 1.54 -15.11 -18.69
N VAL A 21 0.21 -15.05 -18.88
CA VAL A 21 -0.74 -14.86 -17.78
C VAL A 21 -0.66 -16.02 -16.80
N GLN A 22 -0.69 -17.26 -17.28
CA GLN A 22 -0.58 -18.44 -16.43
C GLN A 22 0.75 -18.47 -15.68
N GLY A 23 1.86 -18.04 -16.30
CA GLY A 23 3.16 -17.89 -15.62
C GLY A 23 3.10 -17.00 -14.38
N ILE A 24 2.43 -15.85 -14.47
CA ILE A 24 2.25 -14.94 -13.33
C ILE A 24 1.41 -15.60 -12.23
N TYR A 25 0.32 -16.28 -12.60
CA TYR A 25 -0.52 -16.99 -11.64
C TYR A 25 0.22 -18.16 -10.97
N TYR A 26 1.03 -18.91 -11.71
CA TYR A 26 1.86 -20.00 -11.17
C TYR A 26 2.92 -19.49 -10.20
N SER A 27 3.45 -18.29 -10.42
CA SER A 27 4.39 -17.63 -9.49
C SER A 27 3.69 -16.97 -8.30
N GLU A 28 2.36 -17.08 -8.19
CA GLU A 28 1.56 -16.37 -7.18
C GLU A 28 1.80 -14.85 -7.18
N PHE A 29 1.96 -14.26 -8.36
CA PHE A 29 2.28 -12.84 -8.57
C PHE A 29 3.64 -12.42 -8.00
N LEU A 30 4.57 -13.33 -7.75
CA LEU A 30 5.91 -13.00 -7.26
C LEU A 30 6.90 -12.68 -8.39
N GLU A 31 6.69 -13.28 -9.57
CA GLU A 31 7.60 -13.16 -10.70
C GLU A 31 6.86 -12.69 -11.95
N PHE A 32 7.47 -11.74 -12.65
CA PHE A 32 6.91 -11.14 -13.86
C PHE A 32 7.96 -11.23 -14.96
N GLY A 33 7.63 -11.95 -16.04
CA GLY A 33 8.37 -11.86 -17.29
C GLY A 33 8.09 -10.54 -18.00
N GLU A 34 8.90 -10.21 -19.00
CA GLU A 34 8.63 -9.08 -19.89
C GLU A 34 7.28 -9.25 -20.59
N PHE A 35 6.62 -8.14 -20.96
CA PHE A 35 5.40 -8.21 -21.73
C PHE A 35 5.63 -8.95 -23.07
N PRO A 36 4.63 -9.68 -23.57
CA PRO A 36 4.66 -10.15 -24.95
C PRO A 36 4.82 -8.94 -25.90
N SER A 37 5.80 -8.97 -26.79
CA SER A 37 6.17 -7.82 -27.66
C SER A 37 5.00 -7.21 -28.45
N GLU A 38 4.05 -8.04 -28.90
CA GLU A 38 2.84 -7.60 -29.58
C GLU A 38 1.92 -6.78 -28.65
N TYR A 39 1.84 -7.18 -27.38
CA TYR A 39 1.06 -6.48 -26.36
C TYR A 39 1.77 -5.19 -25.90
N GLU A 40 3.08 -5.23 -25.74
CA GLU A 40 3.89 -4.05 -25.39
C GLU A 40 3.71 -2.92 -26.42
N SER A 41 3.75 -3.24 -27.72
CA SER A 41 3.52 -2.26 -28.79
C SER A 41 2.14 -1.60 -28.72
N ILE A 42 1.12 -2.34 -28.27
CA ILE A 42 -0.23 -1.80 -28.06
C ILE A 42 -0.21 -0.86 -26.85
N LEU A 43 0.39 -1.27 -25.73
CA LEU A 43 0.48 -0.46 -24.53
C LEU A 43 1.25 0.86 -24.75
N GLU A 44 2.31 0.86 -25.54
CA GLU A 44 3.06 2.07 -25.90
C GLU A 44 2.21 3.10 -26.66
N SER A 45 1.24 2.63 -27.45
CA SER A 45 0.29 3.50 -28.17
C SER A 45 -0.86 4.00 -27.29
N LEU A 46 -1.04 3.41 -26.11
CA LEU A 46 -2.13 3.72 -25.20
C LEU A 46 -1.71 4.78 -24.16
N GLU A 47 -2.56 5.77 -23.99
CA GLU A 47 -2.49 6.70 -22.86
C GLU A 47 -2.95 6.00 -21.57
N THR A 48 -2.09 5.11 -21.03
CA THR A 48 -2.39 4.20 -19.91
C THR A 48 -3.00 4.94 -18.71
N ARG A 49 -2.48 6.13 -18.38
CA ARG A 49 -3.02 6.97 -17.30
C ARG A 49 -4.48 7.37 -17.53
N THR A 50 -4.85 7.68 -18.76
CA THR A 50 -6.22 8.06 -19.14
C THR A 50 -7.13 6.85 -19.08
N VAL A 51 -6.69 5.72 -19.63
CA VAL A 51 -7.44 4.46 -19.62
C VAL A 51 -7.77 4.03 -18.18
N PHE A 52 -6.78 3.98 -17.29
CA PHE A 52 -7.02 3.61 -15.88
C PHE A 52 -7.98 4.57 -15.16
N LYS A 53 -7.90 5.87 -15.43
CA LYS A 53 -8.84 6.85 -14.85
C LYS A 53 -10.26 6.67 -15.38
N ASN A 54 -10.42 6.36 -16.66
CA ASN A 54 -11.72 6.10 -17.24
C ASN A 54 -12.34 4.82 -16.71
N ILE A 55 -11.55 3.75 -16.57
CA ILE A 55 -11.98 2.49 -15.93
C ILE A 55 -12.49 2.76 -14.52
N MET A 56 -11.71 3.43 -13.67
CA MET A 56 -12.15 3.74 -12.29
C MET A 56 -13.46 4.55 -12.28
N ARG A 57 -13.57 5.57 -13.14
CA ARG A 57 -14.78 6.39 -13.25
C ARG A 57 -15.98 5.58 -13.73
N ALA A 58 -15.79 4.69 -14.71
CA ALA A 58 -16.85 3.83 -15.22
C ALA A 58 -17.35 2.87 -14.13
N ILE A 59 -16.43 2.30 -13.32
CA ILE A 59 -16.78 1.45 -12.18
C ILE A 59 -17.54 2.26 -11.13
N ASP A 60 -17.04 3.42 -10.72
CA ASP A 60 -17.69 4.28 -9.73
C ASP A 60 -19.11 4.65 -10.18
N ASN A 61 -19.27 5.11 -11.42
CA ASN A 61 -20.57 5.45 -12.01
C ASN A 61 -21.51 4.23 -12.01
N TRP A 62 -21.02 3.06 -12.44
CA TRP A 62 -21.81 1.84 -12.49
C TRP A 62 -22.25 1.39 -11.10
N LEU A 63 -21.37 1.44 -10.10
CA LEU A 63 -21.72 1.08 -8.73
C LEU A 63 -22.72 2.07 -8.12
N SER A 64 -22.60 3.37 -8.44
CA SER A 64 -23.50 4.42 -7.92
C SER A 64 -24.84 4.57 -8.64
N SER A 65 -25.04 3.98 -9.82
CA SER A 65 -26.25 4.21 -10.61
C SER A 65 -27.47 3.49 -10.03
N ASP A 66 -28.52 4.20 -9.63
CA ASP A 66 -29.78 3.58 -9.15
C ASP A 66 -30.65 3.04 -10.30
N GLU A 67 -30.03 2.61 -11.42
CA GLU A 67 -30.79 2.15 -12.58
C GLU A 67 -31.69 0.98 -12.20
N PRO A 68 -33.02 1.10 -12.39
CA PRO A 68 -33.98 0.03 -12.13
C PRO A 68 -33.87 -1.01 -13.25
N GLY A 69 -32.79 -1.78 -13.22
CA GLY A 69 -32.49 -2.88 -14.12
C GLY A 69 -32.00 -4.05 -13.29
N ASN A 70 -32.62 -5.21 -13.49
CA ASN A 70 -32.47 -6.45 -12.71
C ASN A 70 -31.07 -7.10 -12.78
N GLU A 71 -30.05 -6.41 -13.29
CA GLU A 71 -28.70 -6.95 -13.43
C GLU A 71 -27.90 -6.71 -12.16
N GLU A 72 -27.49 -7.80 -11.53
CA GLU A 72 -26.65 -7.80 -10.33
C GLU A 72 -25.32 -7.10 -10.62
N LYS A 73 -24.99 -6.07 -9.82
CA LYS A 73 -23.71 -5.35 -9.90
C LYS A 73 -22.59 -6.14 -9.23
N SER A 74 -22.20 -7.23 -9.87
CA SER A 74 -21.23 -8.18 -9.34
C SER A 74 -20.26 -8.67 -10.40
N TRP A 75 -19.19 -9.30 -9.92
CA TRP A 75 -18.24 -10.03 -10.74
C TRP A 75 -18.87 -11.19 -11.51
N ALA A 76 -20.01 -11.72 -11.05
CA ALA A 76 -20.73 -12.73 -11.82
C ALA A 76 -21.17 -12.21 -13.19
N THR A 77 -21.73 -11.00 -13.22
CA THR A 77 -22.11 -10.35 -14.49
C THR A 77 -20.89 -9.91 -15.29
N LEU A 78 -19.89 -9.30 -14.64
CA LEU A 78 -18.75 -8.71 -15.34
C LEU A 78 -17.81 -9.77 -15.93
N SER A 79 -17.58 -10.88 -15.23
CA SER A 79 -16.64 -11.94 -15.65
C SER A 79 -17.02 -12.63 -16.97
N HIS A 80 -18.31 -12.60 -17.35
CA HIS A 80 -18.75 -13.11 -18.66
C HIS A 80 -18.33 -12.24 -19.84
N HIS A 81 -17.98 -10.97 -19.59
CA HIS A 81 -17.70 -9.99 -20.63
C HIS A 81 -16.21 -9.67 -20.75
N ILE A 82 -15.40 -9.97 -19.72
CA ILE A 82 -13.98 -9.62 -19.69
C ILE A 82 -13.12 -10.78 -19.18
N PRO A 83 -11.91 -10.97 -19.75
CA PRO A 83 -10.93 -11.93 -19.24
C PRO A 83 -10.26 -11.36 -17.99
N HIS A 84 -10.92 -11.47 -16.83
CA HIS A 84 -10.50 -10.86 -15.57
C HIS A 84 -9.10 -11.33 -15.10
N GLN A 85 -8.69 -12.58 -15.39
CA GLN A 85 -7.34 -13.04 -15.06
C GLN A 85 -6.25 -12.27 -15.82
N LYS A 86 -6.46 -12.05 -17.12
CA LYS A 86 -5.56 -11.24 -17.96
C LYS A 86 -5.46 -9.81 -17.45
N LEU A 87 -6.59 -9.25 -17.05
CA LEU A 87 -6.65 -7.92 -16.45
C LEU A 87 -5.83 -7.83 -15.15
N LEU A 88 -5.98 -8.80 -14.25
CA LEU A 88 -5.22 -8.84 -13.00
C LEU A 88 -3.72 -9.01 -13.23
N ALA A 89 -3.32 -9.85 -14.18
CA ALA A 89 -1.92 -10.00 -14.56
C ALA A 89 -1.30 -8.69 -15.08
N VAL A 90 -2.03 -7.95 -15.92
CA VAL A 90 -1.59 -6.63 -16.41
C VAL A 90 -1.46 -5.62 -15.26
N LEU A 91 -2.44 -5.53 -14.37
CA LEU A 91 -2.36 -4.64 -13.21
C LEU A 91 -1.20 -4.99 -12.30
N ALA A 92 -1.01 -6.27 -12.01
CA ALA A 92 0.08 -6.77 -11.20
C ALA A 92 1.45 -6.43 -11.78
N TYR A 93 1.61 -6.59 -13.10
CA TYR A 93 2.82 -6.18 -13.80
C TYR A 93 3.08 -4.67 -13.64
N PHE A 94 2.07 -3.82 -13.88
CA PHE A 94 2.25 -2.36 -13.71
C PHE A 94 2.66 -1.99 -12.28
N ILE A 95 2.10 -2.66 -11.28
CA ILE A 95 2.43 -2.44 -9.86
C ILE A 95 3.88 -2.86 -9.57
N ASP A 96 4.29 -4.06 -9.97
CA ASP A 96 5.64 -4.57 -9.75
C ASP A 96 6.68 -3.73 -10.51
N TYR A 97 6.45 -3.51 -11.81
CA TYR A 97 7.37 -2.78 -12.68
C TYR A 97 7.56 -1.32 -12.22
N GLY A 98 6.49 -0.63 -11.83
CA GLY A 98 6.59 0.73 -11.31
C GLY A 98 7.22 0.81 -9.92
N THR A 99 7.07 -0.23 -9.10
CA THR A 99 7.74 -0.33 -7.79
C THR A 99 9.24 -0.55 -7.96
N LYS A 100 9.67 -1.41 -8.89
CA LYS A 100 11.08 -1.62 -9.22
C LYS A 100 11.72 -0.39 -9.88
N ASN A 101 10.95 0.39 -10.63
CA ASN A 101 11.44 1.54 -11.39
C ASN A 101 10.91 2.88 -10.86
N ILE A 102 10.93 3.05 -9.53
CA ILE A 102 10.31 4.17 -8.83
C ILE A 102 10.81 5.58 -9.25
N LEU A 103 12.06 5.67 -9.71
CA LEU A 103 12.66 6.93 -10.13
C LEU A 103 12.07 7.44 -11.45
N THR A 104 11.52 6.55 -12.26
CA THR A 104 10.81 6.91 -13.50
C THR A 104 9.38 7.33 -13.16
N LYS A 105 9.10 8.62 -13.33
CA LYS A 105 7.80 9.24 -13.01
C LYS A 105 6.62 8.50 -13.62
N GLU A 106 6.72 8.11 -14.87
CA GLU A 106 5.65 7.43 -15.60
C GLU A 106 5.33 6.06 -14.98
N TYR A 107 6.33 5.20 -14.84
CA TYR A 107 6.15 3.84 -14.30
C TYR A 107 5.60 3.87 -12.88
N ARG A 108 6.13 4.75 -12.03
CA ARG A 108 5.64 4.92 -10.66
C ARG A 108 4.18 5.40 -10.61
N ASN A 109 3.80 6.34 -11.46
CA ASN A 109 2.42 6.83 -11.52
C ASN A 109 1.47 5.76 -12.06
N ASN A 110 1.93 4.95 -13.02
CA ASN A 110 1.16 3.82 -13.55
C ASN A 110 0.95 2.75 -12.47
N ALA A 111 1.94 2.44 -11.62
CA ALA A 111 1.78 1.53 -10.48
C ALA A 111 0.74 2.04 -9.46
N LEU A 112 0.78 3.34 -9.13
CA LEU A 112 -0.21 3.97 -8.25
C LEU A 112 -1.62 3.86 -8.83
N LEU A 113 -1.80 4.14 -10.12
CA LEU A 113 -3.09 4.05 -10.78
C LEU A 113 -3.57 2.60 -10.92
N ALA A 114 -2.69 1.67 -11.29
CA ALA A 114 -3.00 0.24 -11.38
C ALA A 114 -3.47 -0.31 -10.02
N SER A 115 -2.79 0.07 -8.93
CA SER A 115 -3.21 -0.30 -7.57
C SER A 115 -4.60 0.23 -7.23
N ARG A 116 -4.91 1.48 -7.61
CA ARG A 116 -6.24 2.06 -7.40
C ARG A 116 -7.32 1.39 -8.26
N VAL A 117 -7.01 1.06 -9.51
CA VAL A 117 -7.91 0.26 -10.37
C VAL A 117 -8.18 -1.10 -9.73
N TYR A 118 -7.14 -1.77 -9.21
CA TYR A 118 -7.29 -3.02 -8.46
C TYR A 118 -8.21 -2.85 -7.24
N TYR A 119 -8.06 -1.76 -6.48
CA TYR A 119 -8.99 -1.47 -5.36
C TYR A 119 -10.43 -1.26 -5.83
N LYS A 120 -10.66 -0.56 -6.96
CA LYS A 120 -12.01 -0.46 -7.54
C LYS A 120 -12.57 -1.83 -7.91
N PHE A 121 -11.75 -2.75 -8.40
CA PHE A 121 -12.17 -4.12 -8.65
C PHE A 121 -12.55 -4.90 -7.38
N LEU A 122 -11.85 -4.67 -6.28
CA LEU A 122 -12.20 -5.23 -4.97
C LEU A 122 -13.47 -4.62 -4.37
N SER A 123 -13.93 -3.46 -4.84
CA SER A 123 -15.20 -2.87 -4.42
C SER A 123 -16.44 -3.50 -5.07
N ILE A 124 -16.26 -4.25 -6.17
CA ILE A 124 -17.35 -4.94 -6.85
C ILE A 124 -17.67 -6.23 -6.10
N SER A 125 -18.95 -6.49 -5.86
CA SER A 125 -19.40 -7.69 -5.15
C SER A 125 -18.97 -8.98 -5.86
N GLY A 126 -18.72 -10.05 -5.10
CA GLY A 126 -18.24 -11.33 -5.64
C GLY A 126 -16.73 -11.42 -5.86
N TYR A 127 -15.95 -10.39 -5.51
CA TYR A 127 -14.49 -10.36 -5.71
C TYR A 127 -13.73 -11.56 -5.08
N LYS A 128 -14.21 -12.13 -3.96
CA LYS A 128 -13.62 -13.35 -3.36
C LYS A 128 -13.96 -14.61 -4.17
N ALA A 129 -15.20 -14.73 -4.64
CA ALA A 129 -15.68 -15.91 -5.36
C ALA A 129 -15.05 -16.05 -6.76
N TYR A 130 -14.74 -14.92 -7.39
CA TYR A 130 -14.09 -14.86 -8.70
C TYR A 130 -12.57 -14.69 -8.62
N HIS A 131 -11.98 -14.96 -7.44
CA HIS A 131 -10.53 -14.88 -7.22
C HIS A 131 -9.91 -13.55 -7.67
N ILE A 132 -10.63 -12.44 -7.50
CA ILE A 132 -10.12 -11.11 -7.81
C ILE A 132 -9.17 -10.66 -6.70
N TYR A 133 -9.52 -10.94 -5.45
CA TYR A 133 -8.61 -10.73 -4.33
C TYR A 133 -7.51 -11.78 -4.31
N HIS A 134 -6.28 -11.32 -4.53
CA HIS A 134 -5.05 -12.06 -4.26
C HIS A 134 -4.28 -11.36 -3.15
N SER A 135 -3.93 -12.11 -2.11
CA SER A 135 -3.23 -11.58 -0.93
C SER A 135 -1.88 -10.97 -1.31
N GLN A 136 -1.11 -11.63 -2.18
CA GLN A 136 0.22 -11.18 -2.61
C GLN A 136 0.14 -9.91 -3.45
N LEU A 137 -0.75 -9.87 -4.45
CA LEU A 137 -1.00 -8.68 -5.25
C LEU A 137 -1.46 -7.49 -4.39
N PHE A 138 -2.32 -7.76 -3.40
CA PHE A 138 -2.74 -6.74 -2.45
C PHE A 138 -1.56 -6.21 -1.64
N ALA A 139 -0.71 -7.08 -1.10
CA ALA A 139 0.50 -6.66 -0.38
C ALA A 139 1.46 -5.86 -1.27
N GLN A 140 1.68 -6.27 -2.51
CA GLN A 140 2.50 -5.55 -3.48
C GLN A 140 1.96 -4.14 -3.78
N SER A 141 0.64 -4.00 -3.92
CA SER A 141 0.03 -2.69 -4.15
C SER A 141 0.34 -1.68 -3.03
N LEU A 142 0.54 -2.14 -1.79
CA LEU A 142 0.87 -1.30 -0.64
C LEU A 142 2.28 -0.72 -0.70
N ALA A 143 3.19 -1.29 -1.51
CA ALA A 143 4.53 -0.73 -1.70
C ALA A 143 4.52 0.73 -2.19
N CYS A 144 3.43 1.14 -2.86
CA CYS A 144 3.17 2.53 -3.26
C CYS A 144 3.25 3.52 -2.09
N LEU A 145 2.86 3.11 -0.89
CA LEU A 145 2.90 3.92 0.33
C LEU A 145 4.32 4.37 0.68
N GLY A 146 5.33 3.56 0.33
CA GLY A 146 6.74 3.85 0.58
C GLY A 146 7.36 4.83 -0.42
N TYR A 147 6.65 5.21 -1.49
CA TYR A 147 7.25 5.95 -2.59
C TYR A 147 7.89 7.30 -2.21
N PRO A 148 7.26 8.15 -1.38
CA PRO A 148 7.87 9.41 -0.97
C PRO A 148 9.19 9.21 -0.21
N LYS A 149 9.27 8.16 0.62
CA LYS A 149 10.47 7.81 1.38
C LYS A 149 11.59 7.37 0.44
N ALA A 150 11.29 6.45 -0.47
CA ALA A 150 12.25 5.93 -1.44
C ALA A 150 12.81 7.05 -2.34
N LEU A 151 12.00 8.01 -2.80
CA LEU A 151 12.53 9.19 -3.51
C LEU A 151 13.49 10.03 -2.66
N CYS A 152 13.19 10.20 -1.37
CA CYS A 152 14.07 10.93 -0.45
C CYS A 152 15.36 10.18 -0.10
N GLU A 153 15.43 8.88 -0.34
CA GLU A 153 16.63 8.05 -0.18
C GLU A 153 17.51 8.11 -1.43
N HIS A 154 16.93 8.40 -2.59
CA HIS A 154 17.59 8.54 -3.89
C HIS A 154 17.76 10.01 -4.32
N GLU A 155 18.08 10.90 -3.37
CA GLU A 155 18.19 12.34 -3.61
C GLU A 155 19.27 12.71 -4.66
N ASP A 156 20.32 11.91 -4.78
CA ASP A 156 21.41 12.09 -5.74
C ASP A 156 20.98 12.02 -7.22
N ASN A 157 19.81 11.43 -7.50
CA ASN A 157 19.26 11.35 -8.87
C ASN A 157 18.57 12.63 -9.34
N TYR A 158 18.49 13.66 -8.49
CA TYR A 158 17.84 14.92 -8.81
C TYR A 158 18.86 16.05 -8.91
N TYR A 159 18.76 16.85 -9.98
CA TYR A 159 19.64 17.99 -10.23
C TYR A 159 19.58 19.05 -9.13
N ASN A 160 18.41 19.24 -8.51
CA ASN A 160 18.24 20.15 -7.40
C ASN A 160 17.14 19.67 -6.44
N ARG A 161 17.16 20.21 -5.22
CA ARG A 161 16.22 19.87 -4.15
C ARG A 161 14.78 20.35 -4.41
N GLN A 162 14.59 21.34 -5.28
CA GLN A 162 13.26 21.85 -5.64
C GLN A 162 12.51 20.84 -6.52
N ASP A 163 13.19 20.23 -7.49
CA ASP A 163 12.63 19.20 -8.36
C ASP A 163 12.22 17.97 -7.55
N LEU A 164 13.09 17.51 -6.65
CA LEU A 164 12.77 16.43 -5.71
C LEU A 164 11.55 16.79 -4.82
N THR A 165 11.50 18.02 -4.30
CA THR A 165 10.36 18.48 -3.49
C THR A 165 9.06 18.52 -4.29
N ALA A 166 9.09 19.00 -5.53
CA ALA A 166 7.94 19.05 -6.42
C ALA A 166 7.43 17.63 -6.74
N GLU A 167 8.35 16.70 -6.99
CA GLU A 167 8.02 15.32 -7.31
C GLU A 167 7.42 14.57 -6.10
N VAL A 168 8.02 14.72 -4.91
CA VAL A 168 7.48 14.16 -3.67
C VAL A 168 6.08 14.72 -3.37
N ASN A 169 5.88 16.03 -3.51
CA ASN A 169 4.56 16.64 -3.33
C ASN A 169 3.54 16.16 -4.37
N SER A 170 3.97 15.87 -5.61
CA SER A 170 3.10 15.28 -6.63
C SER A 170 2.64 13.87 -6.22
N ILE A 171 3.55 13.04 -5.68
CA ILE A 171 3.21 11.69 -5.22
C ILE A 171 2.25 11.76 -4.03
N ILE A 172 2.51 12.64 -3.07
CA ILE A 172 1.64 12.80 -1.89
C ILE A 172 0.21 13.13 -2.31
N LYS A 173 0.01 13.99 -3.32
CA LYS A 173 -1.32 14.29 -3.85
C LYS A 173 -2.01 13.05 -4.43
N GLU A 174 -1.31 12.21 -5.18
CA GLU A 174 -1.88 10.99 -5.74
C GLU A 174 -2.11 9.92 -4.66
N LEU A 175 -1.21 9.82 -3.67
CA LEU A 175 -1.32 8.93 -2.52
C LEU A 175 -2.54 9.21 -1.67
N ARG A 176 -2.96 10.47 -1.57
CA ARG A 176 -4.21 10.81 -0.86
C ARG A 176 -5.40 10.04 -1.42
N PHE A 177 -5.53 9.95 -2.73
CA PHE A 177 -6.63 9.19 -3.33
C PHE A 177 -6.43 7.68 -3.15
N PHE A 178 -5.19 7.21 -3.24
CA PHE A 178 -4.83 5.81 -2.98
C PHE A 178 -5.25 5.37 -1.58
N VAL A 179 -4.95 6.15 -0.52
CA VAL A 179 -5.27 5.75 0.86
C VAL A 179 -6.77 5.81 1.15
N LEU A 180 -7.51 6.70 0.47
CA LEU A 180 -8.96 6.74 0.56
C LEU A 180 -9.59 5.49 -0.06
N ASP A 181 -9.13 5.09 -1.25
CA ASP A 181 -9.58 3.86 -1.90
C ASP A 181 -9.20 2.63 -1.03
N LEU A 182 -7.96 2.59 -0.50
CA LEU A 182 -7.49 1.52 0.39
C LEU A 182 -8.35 1.39 1.65
N ARG A 183 -8.74 2.50 2.29
CA ARG A 183 -9.61 2.49 3.48
C ARG A 183 -10.91 1.77 3.22
N VAL A 184 -11.60 2.10 2.13
CA VAL A 184 -12.87 1.47 1.73
C VAL A 184 -12.68 -0.04 1.53
N ILE A 185 -11.57 -0.46 0.94
CA ILE A 185 -11.29 -1.88 0.70
C ILE A 185 -10.92 -2.63 1.97
N ILE A 186 -10.12 -2.05 2.87
CA ILE A 186 -9.81 -2.69 4.14
C ILE A 186 -11.08 -2.90 4.98
N GLU A 187 -12.00 -1.93 4.98
CA GLU A 187 -13.32 -2.07 5.62
C GLU A 187 -14.13 -3.24 5.03
N SER A 188 -14.03 -3.49 3.72
CA SER A 188 -14.78 -4.54 3.03
C SER A 188 -14.12 -5.92 3.06
N LEU A 189 -12.80 -6.00 3.21
CA LEU A 189 -12.05 -7.26 3.20
C LEU A 189 -12.27 -8.09 4.46
N GLN A 190 -12.55 -7.43 5.60
CA GLN A 190 -12.70 -8.05 6.92
C GLN A 190 -11.52 -8.96 7.28
N LEU A 191 -10.30 -8.41 7.17
CA LEU A 191 -9.07 -9.15 7.42
C LEU A 191 -8.94 -9.60 8.88
N ASN A 192 -8.34 -10.76 9.09
CA ASN A 192 -8.08 -11.35 10.39
C ASN A 192 -6.56 -11.41 10.68
N PRO A 193 -6.12 -11.28 11.94
CA PRO A 193 -4.73 -11.53 12.33
C PRO A 193 -4.12 -12.87 11.88
N SER A 194 -4.93 -13.88 11.60
CA SER A 194 -4.47 -15.17 11.06
C SER A 194 -4.22 -15.17 9.54
N ASP A 195 -4.63 -14.11 8.83
CA ASP A 195 -4.43 -14.02 7.38
C ASP A 195 -2.94 -13.87 7.06
N MET A 196 -2.48 -14.61 6.03
CA MET A 196 -1.07 -14.73 5.67
C MET A 196 -0.32 -13.39 5.57
N ASN A 197 -0.98 -12.37 5.01
CA ASN A 197 -0.35 -11.07 4.73
C ASN A 197 -0.76 -9.98 5.73
N PHE A 198 -1.44 -10.31 6.83
CA PHE A 198 -1.91 -9.32 7.80
C PHE A 198 -0.77 -8.50 8.42
N GLU A 199 0.32 -9.17 8.79
CA GLU A 199 1.52 -8.53 9.34
C GLU A 199 2.17 -7.60 8.31
N ASP A 200 2.25 -8.02 7.05
CA ASP A 200 2.83 -7.21 5.96
C ASP A 200 1.99 -5.96 5.67
N ILE A 201 0.65 -6.09 5.71
CA ILE A 201 -0.26 -4.95 5.56
C ILE A 201 -0.01 -3.95 6.68
N LEU A 202 0.04 -4.39 7.94
CA LEU A 202 0.36 -3.51 9.08
C LEU A 202 1.74 -2.87 8.95
N ALA A 203 2.75 -3.63 8.53
CA ALA A 203 4.11 -3.13 8.38
C ALA A 203 4.18 -1.97 7.37
N ASN A 204 3.52 -2.11 6.22
CA ASN A 204 3.44 -1.07 5.19
C ASN A 204 2.72 0.20 5.70
N LEU A 205 1.62 0.04 6.44
CA LEU A 205 0.88 1.18 7.02
C LEU A 205 1.73 1.93 8.06
N VAL A 206 2.45 1.22 8.92
CA VAL A 206 3.31 1.81 9.97
C VAL A 206 4.54 2.53 9.41
N ASP A 207 5.01 2.19 8.20
CA ASP A 207 6.12 2.93 7.57
C ASP A 207 5.75 4.36 7.20
N VAL A 208 4.50 4.59 6.80
CA VAL A 208 4.01 5.93 6.43
C VAL A 208 3.89 6.84 7.65
N THR A 209 3.52 6.27 8.81
CA THR A 209 3.26 7.04 10.04
C THR A 209 4.55 7.52 10.74
N GLY A 210 5.71 6.96 10.40
CA GLY A 210 7.01 7.29 11.02
C GLY A 210 7.56 8.69 10.72
N GLY A 211 6.97 9.44 9.79
CA GLY A 211 7.27 10.88 9.58
C GLY A 211 8.65 11.22 8.99
N ALA A 212 9.46 10.23 8.59
CA ALA A 212 10.82 10.44 8.07
C ALA A 212 10.90 11.38 6.85
N ILE A 213 9.84 11.44 6.04
CA ILE A 213 9.75 12.24 4.80
C ILE A 213 9.59 13.74 5.10
N VAL A 214 8.92 14.10 6.19
CA VAL A 214 8.45 15.47 6.48
C VAL A 214 9.59 16.44 6.82
N ASN A 215 10.74 15.94 7.28
CA ASN A 215 11.85 16.77 7.73
C ASN A 215 12.93 16.98 6.67
N LYS A 216 13.01 16.11 5.66
CA LYS A 216 14.05 16.20 4.62
C LYS A 216 13.71 17.24 3.55
N LEU A 217 12.43 17.52 3.31
CA LEU A 217 11.98 18.41 2.24
C LEU A 217 10.91 19.38 2.74
N HIS A 218 10.68 20.48 2.01
CA HIS A 218 9.54 21.38 2.25
C HIS A 218 8.26 20.73 1.71
N VAL A 219 7.93 19.57 2.28
CA VAL A 219 6.77 18.77 1.91
C VAL A 219 5.49 19.45 2.38
N ASP A 220 4.41 19.28 1.63
CA ASP A 220 3.07 19.68 2.05
C ASP A 220 2.65 18.90 3.31
N LYS A 221 2.94 19.50 4.48
CA LYS A 221 2.66 18.91 5.79
C LYS A 221 1.17 18.70 6.03
N ILE A 222 0.31 19.50 5.39
CA ILE A 222 -1.14 19.42 5.56
C ILE A 222 -1.66 18.19 4.84
N GLU A 223 -1.26 17.99 3.56
CA GLU A 223 -1.68 16.81 2.82
C GLU A 223 -1.07 15.52 3.41
N PHE A 224 0.18 15.56 3.85
CA PHE A 224 0.79 14.41 4.52
C PHE A 224 0.08 14.06 5.84
N ALA A 225 -0.33 15.06 6.64
CA ALA A 225 -1.10 14.82 7.86
C ALA A 225 -2.46 14.17 7.57
N LYS A 226 -3.14 14.56 6.49
CA LYS A 226 -4.40 13.92 6.06
C LYS A 226 -4.19 12.45 5.68
N ILE A 227 -3.10 12.14 4.97
CA ILE A 227 -2.75 10.75 4.64
C ILE A 227 -2.47 9.95 5.92
N ALA A 228 -1.64 10.49 6.81
CA ALA A 228 -1.33 9.82 8.07
C ALA A 228 -2.59 9.57 8.92
N GLN A 229 -3.52 10.53 8.95
CA GLN A 229 -4.81 10.35 9.61
C GLN A 229 -5.59 9.17 9.03
N VAL A 230 -5.76 9.11 7.70
CA VAL A 230 -6.46 7.99 7.04
C VAL A 230 -5.76 6.66 7.31
N ILE A 231 -4.42 6.64 7.31
CA ILE A 231 -3.65 5.43 7.64
C ILE A 231 -3.90 4.99 9.09
N TYR A 232 -3.96 5.92 10.05
CA TYR A 232 -4.32 5.57 11.42
C TYR A 232 -5.74 5.02 11.52
N GLU A 233 -6.70 5.58 10.78
CA GLU A 233 -8.07 5.04 10.70
C GLU A 233 -8.07 3.61 10.13
N ILE A 234 -7.27 3.33 9.09
CA ILE A 234 -7.11 1.97 8.54
C ILE A 234 -6.53 1.01 9.57
N ILE A 235 -5.48 1.43 10.30
CA ILE A 235 -4.90 0.61 11.36
C ILE A 235 -5.93 0.35 12.46
N ASP A 236 -6.72 1.35 12.87
CA ASP A 236 -7.80 1.20 13.84
C ASP A 236 -8.83 0.14 13.39
N ILE A 237 -9.21 0.15 12.10
CA ILE A 237 -10.12 -0.86 11.53
C ILE A 237 -9.51 -2.27 11.62
N LEU A 238 -8.21 -2.42 11.35
CA LEU A 238 -7.53 -3.72 11.38
C LEU A 238 -7.34 -4.28 12.80
N ILE A 239 -7.13 -3.41 13.79
CA ILE A 239 -6.87 -3.84 15.17
C ILE A 239 -8.14 -3.99 16.02
N CYS A 240 -9.29 -3.65 15.48
CA CYS A 240 -10.59 -3.90 16.09
C CYS A 240 -11.29 -5.09 15.41
N ASP A 241 -12.19 -5.75 16.14
CA ASP A 241 -13.07 -6.78 15.59
C ASP A 241 -14.29 -6.15 14.89
N ALA A 242 -15.18 -7.00 14.36
CA ALA A 242 -16.40 -6.57 13.67
C ALA A 242 -17.38 -5.76 14.56
N ASN A 243 -17.25 -5.85 15.88
CA ASN A 243 -18.06 -5.09 16.84
C ASN A 243 -17.38 -3.77 17.26
N GLY A 244 -16.17 -3.50 16.76
CA GLY A 244 -15.36 -2.35 17.14
C GLY A 244 -14.55 -2.55 18.43
N GLU A 245 -14.52 -3.76 18.99
CA GLU A 245 -13.77 -4.08 20.20
C GLU A 245 -12.30 -4.41 19.85
N PRO A 246 -11.33 -4.07 20.71
CA PRO A 246 -9.92 -4.28 20.41
C PRO A 246 -9.55 -5.77 20.32
N ASN A 247 -8.92 -6.16 19.21
CA ASN A 247 -8.37 -7.48 19.00
C ASN A 247 -6.93 -7.56 19.51
N ALA A 248 -6.72 -8.26 20.63
CA ALA A 248 -5.41 -8.36 21.27
C ALA A 248 -4.32 -8.96 20.35
N SER A 249 -4.66 -9.94 19.51
CA SER A 249 -3.72 -10.55 18.56
C SER A 249 -3.31 -9.56 17.46
N ALA A 250 -4.27 -8.80 16.93
CA ALA A 250 -4.00 -7.76 15.94
C ALA A 250 -3.08 -6.66 16.51
N ILE A 251 -3.39 -6.21 17.74
CA ILE A 251 -2.59 -5.22 18.45
C ILE A 251 -1.17 -5.76 18.71
N GLN A 252 -1.04 -7.03 19.09
CA GLN A 252 0.27 -7.66 19.28
C GLN A 252 1.10 -7.66 18.00
N LEU A 253 0.49 -7.97 16.84
CA LEU A 253 1.16 -7.89 15.54
C LEU A 253 1.53 -6.45 15.19
N LEU A 254 0.67 -5.46 15.47
CA LEU A 254 1.00 -4.05 15.29
C LEU A 254 2.23 -3.63 16.11
N PHE A 255 2.32 -4.04 17.38
CA PHE A 255 3.52 -3.77 18.18
C PHE A 255 4.74 -4.51 17.62
N LYS A 256 4.59 -5.76 17.16
CA LYS A 256 5.67 -6.53 16.51
C LYS A 256 6.25 -5.78 15.30
N THR A 257 5.44 -5.08 14.50
CA THR A 257 5.92 -4.27 13.38
C THR A 257 6.55 -2.94 13.80
N ILE A 258 6.13 -2.35 14.92
CA ILE A 258 6.69 -1.10 15.48
C ILE A 258 8.08 -1.34 16.12
N VAL A 259 8.26 -2.44 16.86
CA VAL A 259 9.50 -2.75 17.61
C VAL A 259 10.78 -2.56 16.78
N PRO A 260 10.98 -3.24 15.64
CA PRO A 260 12.24 -3.16 14.90
C PRO A 260 12.51 -1.74 14.38
N LYS A 261 11.46 -1.01 14.00
CA LYS A 261 11.56 0.37 13.49
C LYS A 261 11.97 1.35 14.59
N LEU A 262 11.35 1.22 15.77
CA LEU A 262 11.71 2.04 16.93
C LEU A 262 13.13 1.76 17.41
N VAL A 263 13.55 0.49 17.44
CA VAL A 263 14.93 0.10 17.80
C VAL A 263 15.92 0.69 16.80
N ALA A 264 15.69 0.51 15.50
CA ALA A 264 16.56 1.07 14.46
C ALA A 264 16.70 2.61 14.57
N ALA A 265 15.56 3.32 14.76
CA ALA A 265 15.56 4.77 14.95
C ALA A 265 16.26 5.23 16.24
N SER A 266 16.40 4.34 17.23
CA SER A 266 17.07 4.62 18.51
C SER A 266 18.57 4.38 18.48
N VAL A 267 19.06 3.53 17.58
CA VAL A 267 20.49 3.22 17.41
C VAL A 267 21.18 4.25 16.49
N ASP A 268 20.48 4.80 15.50
CA ASP A 268 21.05 5.78 14.59
C ASP A 268 21.02 7.21 15.17
N SER A 269 22.18 7.67 15.64
CA SER A 269 22.42 8.98 16.28
C SER A 269 22.17 10.24 15.41
N LYS A 270 21.75 10.09 14.15
CA LYS A 270 21.42 11.24 13.29
C LYS A 270 20.18 11.98 13.79
N ASN A 271 20.25 13.32 13.86
CA ASN A 271 19.16 14.19 14.33
C ASN A 271 17.80 13.96 13.65
N ALA A 272 17.77 13.51 12.39
CA ALA A 272 16.54 13.21 11.66
C ALA A 272 15.73 12.05 12.30
N ASN A 273 16.39 11.10 12.95
CA ASN A 273 15.75 9.93 13.57
C ASN A 273 15.15 10.24 14.94
N ASN A 274 15.51 11.37 15.57
CA ASN A 274 14.92 11.79 16.84
C ASN A 274 13.41 12.03 16.70
N LEU A 275 12.96 12.62 15.58
CA LEU A 275 11.52 12.79 15.34
C LEU A 275 10.84 11.47 15.05
N VAL A 276 11.43 10.62 14.20
CA VAL A 276 10.88 9.29 13.86
C VAL A 276 10.69 8.45 15.13
N ARG A 277 11.71 8.44 16.00
CA ARG A 277 11.65 7.81 17.33
C ARG A 277 10.53 8.41 18.19
N ALA A 278 10.44 9.75 18.26
CA ALA A 278 9.38 10.41 19.04
C ALA A 278 7.98 10.06 18.52
N SER A 279 7.80 9.96 17.19
CA SER A 279 6.54 9.55 16.57
C SER A 279 6.15 8.13 16.97
N TYR A 280 7.08 7.16 16.89
CA TYR A 280 6.79 5.78 17.30
C TYR A 280 6.51 5.65 18.80
N VAL A 281 7.28 6.33 19.66
CA VAL A 281 7.02 6.36 21.11
C VAL A 281 5.65 6.96 21.41
N THR A 282 5.32 8.09 20.78
CA THR A 282 4.02 8.75 20.96
C THR A 282 2.88 7.85 20.50
N TYR A 283 3.03 7.22 19.33
CA TYR A 283 2.02 6.30 18.79
C TYR A 283 1.83 5.07 19.68
N SER A 284 2.91 4.43 20.15
CA SER A 284 2.82 3.33 21.11
C SER A 284 2.11 3.74 22.41
N GLY A 285 2.37 4.95 22.91
CA GLY A 285 1.66 5.51 24.07
C GLY A 285 0.17 5.75 23.81
N LEU A 286 -0.19 6.24 22.63
CA LEU A 286 -1.59 6.42 22.20
C LEU A 286 -2.32 5.08 22.11
N LEU A 287 -1.69 4.05 21.54
CA LEU A 287 -2.27 2.70 21.47
C LEU A 287 -2.54 2.14 22.86
N LEU A 288 -1.59 2.30 23.80
CA LEU A 288 -1.79 1.89 25.19
C LEU A 288 -2.92 2.67 25.87
N SER A 289 -2.97 3.99 25.68
CA SER A 289 -4.01 4.83 26.27
C SER A 289 -5.40 4.50 25.75
N ARG A 290 -5.53 4.13 24.47
CA ARG A 290 -6.81 3.88 23.81
C ARG A 290 -7.33 2.47 24.07
N TYR A 291 -6.46 1.47 23.96
CA TYR A 291 -6.86 0.06 24.02
C TYR A 291 -6.55 -0.62 25.36
N GLY A 292 -5.87 0.08 26.27
CA GLY A 292 -5.71 -0.28 27.67
C GLY A 292 -5.24 -1.72 27.87
N LYS A 293 -6.12 -2.55 28.45
CA LYS A 293 -5.83 -3.95 28.79
C LYS A 293 -5.42 -4.80 27.58
N ALA A 294 -5.98 -4.53 26.40
CA ALA A 294 -5.67 -5.30 25.19
C ALA A 294 -4.26 -4.99 24.66
N ALA A 295 -3.79 -3.75 24.79
CA ALA A 295 -2.48 -3.32 24.34
C ALA A 295 -1.36 -3.54 25.37
N LEU A 296 -1.69 -3.67 26.65
CA LEU A 296 -0.72 -3.76 27.74
C LEU A 296 0.33 -4.88 27.55
N PRO A 297 -0.03 -6.14 27.21
CA PRO A 297 0.96 -7.20 27.03
C PRO A 297 1.96 -6.89 25.90
N ALA A 298 1.46 -6.35 24.79
CA ALA A 298 2.26 -5.99 23.63
C ALA A 298 3.19 -4.79 23.91
N TYR A 299 2.71 -3.81 24.68
CA TYR A 299 3.50 -2.68 25.13
C TYR A 299 4.61 -3.09 26.12
N VAL A 300 4.32 -4.03 27.04
CA VAL A 300 5.35 -4.59 27.95
C VAL A 300 6.43 -5.31 27.15
N MET A 301 6.05 -6.09 26.13
CA MET A 301 7.02 -6.72 25.22
C MET A 301 7.91 -5.69 24.52
N LEU A 302 7.33 -4.61 23.99
CA LEU A 302 8.10 -3.50 23.40
C LEU A 302 9.15 -2.94 24.39
N LEU A 303 8.74 -2.67 25.64
CA LEU A 303 9.66 -2.18 26.68
C LEU A 303 10.78 -3.19 26.98
N GLN A 304 10.45 -4.48 27.08
CA GLN A 304 11.43 -5.53 27.32
C GLN A 304 12.50 -5.57 26.22
N HIS A 305 12.10 -5.46 24.94
CA HIS A 305 13.04 -5.41 23.82
C HIS A 305 13.91 -4.15 23.82
N LEU A 306 13.36 -3.00 24.20
CA LEU A 306 14.16 -1.77 24.34
C LEU A 306 15.18 -1.87 25.46
N CYS A 307 14.79 -2.43 26.62
CA CYS A 307 15.69 -2.65 27.75
C CYS A 307 16.79 -3.68 27.44
N HIS A 308 16.48 -4.77 26.73
CA HIS A 308 17.47 -5.78 26.40
C HIS A 308 18.53 -5.26 25.40
N ASN A 309 18.13 -4.41 24.46
CA ASN A 309 19.06 -3.76 23.53
C ASN A 309 19.93 -2.68 24.19
N LEU A 310 19.49 -2.09 25.32
CA LEU A 310 20.29 -1.13 26.08
C LEU A 310 21.54 -1.78 26.72
N ASP A 311 21.45 -3.02 27.20
CA ASP A 311 22.62 -3.75 27.73
C ASP A 311 23.71 -4.01 26.65
N GLY A 312 23.28 -4.20 25.39
CA GLY A 312 24.18 -4.27 24.23
C GLY A 312 24.79 -2.92 23.81
N LEU A 313 24.14 -1.80 24.15
CA LEU A 313 24.63 -0.45 23.91
C LEU A 313 25.62 0.01 24.99
N VAL A 314 25.39 -0.34 26.26
CA VAL A 314 26.31 -0.02 27.38
C VAL A 314 27.68 -0.67 27.13
N SER A 315 27.70 -1.94 26.70
CA SER A 315 28.95 -2.65 26.38
C SER A 315 29.72 -2.06 25.18
N GLN A 316 29.05 -1.44 24.21
CA GLN A 316 29.73 -0.73 23.10
C GLN A 316 30.21 0.67 23.48
N ILE A 317 29.53 1.35 24.42
CA ILE A 317 29.95 2.65 24.95
C ILE A 317 31.22 2.48 25.80
N ASP A 318 31.29 1.44 26.63
CA ASP A 318 32.48 1.13 27.44
C ASP A 318 33.71 0.80 26.58
N MET A 319 33.53 0.23 25.39
CA MET A 319 34.62 -0.02 24.44
C MET A 319 35.06 1.23 23.66
N ARG A 320 34.24 2.29 23.60
CA ARG A 320 34.57 3.56 22.92
C ARG A 320 35.17 4.61 23.87
N THR A 321 34.94 4.51 25.17
CA THR A 321 35.57 5.35 26.20
C THR A 321 36.96 4.87 26.64
N LEU A 322 37.46 3.78 26.05
CA LEU A 322 38.81 3.23 26.26
C LEU A 322 39.79 3.48 25.09
N LYS A 323 39.57 4.52 24.27
CA LYS A 323 40.55 4.97 23.27
C LYS A 323 41.06 6.38 23.51
#